data_AF-A0A518CPN7-F1
#
_entry.id   AF-A0A518CPN7-F1
#
_cell.length_a   1.000
_cell.length_b   1.000
_cell.length_c   1.000
_cell.angle_alpha   90.00
_cell.angle_beta   90.00
_cell.angle_gamma   90.00
#
_symmetry.space_group_name_H-M   'P 1'
#
loop_
_entity.id
_entity.type
_entity.pdbx_description
1 polymer ?
#
loop_
_entity_poly.entity_id
_entity_poly.type
_entity_poly.pdbx_seq_one_letter_code
_entity_poly.pdbx_strand_id
1 'polypeptide(L)'
;MLQFFKDKRAVILFSVALLPFGMSDGVKAQETDKSDQTQSKLPDQTYMPVVIDQDFDKTFQSDTENKPGVMDRQAELFENRYVLEDHPAKVMMSAGRKPVQQGVRVKLPEGETWESLAKRSPQEIKDKNLFPLGFRPLPHTKHAVGGQVFPENQIEVIKDAEHRDLERFDVAFDLPSHLTPEFPPPVFLSNRPDLGDVSQGEVLTIKNYYHLLKGKVTPVQMEGMRLLLTPFPQQQFNQTEDRKVKEPSLGVTCLDCHTNGHTNAAFHLNPDTRPQSARFRLDTVSLRGIFNQQIHGSKRSLRSVEDFTQFEQRTAYFDGDHVIAAKKGVHLPDRSDAVAMMAQMQNMFDFPPAPKLDVFGKLDPDKATQLELDGQKVFFGKGRCAECHTPPFYLDNQMHDLKLGRFYKPEKISDQFNMEDGPIKTFTLRGIKDSPPYHHDGRLLTLDDTVEFFNLVLQLDLTSEEKKSLVAFMLCL
;
A
#
# COMPACT_ATOMS: atom_id res chain seq x y z
N MET A 1 -20.07 9.09 -73.99
CA MET A 1 -21.31 9.78 -73.57
C MET A 1 -20.91 10.72 -72.43
N LEU A 2 -20.16 11.80 -72.76
CA LEU A 2 -20.59 13.22 -72.86
C LEU A 2 -21.12 13.81 -71.53
N GLN A 3 -20.76 14.99 -71.00
CA GLN A 3 -19.60 15.90 -70.97
C GLN A 3 -20.03 17.09 -70.04
N PHE A 4 -19.19 17.52 -69.07
CA PHE A 4 -18.99 18.89 -68.50
C PHE A 4 -20.19 19.71 -67.91
N PHE A 5 -20.07 20.55 -66.87
CA PHE A 5 -19.26 21.78 -66.72
C PHE A 5 -19.15 22.27 -65.25
N LYS A 6 -18.10 23.07 -64.98
CA LYS A 6 -17.88 23.97 -63.82
C LYS A 6 -18.69 25.28 -63.95
N ASP A 7 -19.07 25.96 -62.84
CA ASP A 7 -18.59 27.32 -62.44
C ASP A 7 -19.43 28.07 -61.35
N LYS A 8 -18.71 28.82 -60.49
CA LYS A 8 -18.91 30.20 -59.94
C LYS A 8 -20.00 30.61 -58.91
N ARG A 9 -19.48 31.13 -57.77
CA ARG A 9 -19.61 32.47 -57.10
C ARG A 9 -20.98 33.15 -56.79
N ALA A 10 -21.04 33.67 -55.55
CA ALA A 10 -21.42 35.04 -55.09
C ALA A 10 -22.71 35.28 -54.26
N VAL A 11 -22.49 35.69 -53.00
CA VAL A 11 -23.02 36.84 -52.21
C VAL A 11 -24.38 37.46 -52.58
N ILE A 12 -25.31 37.57 -51.62
CA ILE A 12 -26.20 38.76 -51.40
C ILE A 12 -26.49 38.95 -49.90
N LEU A 13 -26.25 40.18 -49.40
CA LEU A 13 -26.72 40.78 -48.14
C LEU A 13 -28.17 41.26 -48.27
N PHE A 14 -28.95 41.29 -47.18
CA PHE A 14 -29.90 42.39 -46.92
C PHE A 14 -30.12 42.66 -45.43
N SER A 15 -30.08 43.95 -45.10
CA SER A 15 -30.13 44.60 -43.79
C SER A 15 -31.54 45.07 -43.45
N VAL A 16 -32.00 44.98 -42.19
CA VAL A 16 -33.05 45.83 -41.55
C VAL A 16 -32.90 45.69 -40.01
N ALA A 17 -32.33 46.66 -39.28
CA ALA A 17 -32.93 47.83 -38.60
C ALA A 17 -33.40 47.60 -37.14
N LEU A 18 -33.07 48.58 -36.30
CA LEU A 18 -33.09 48.62 -34.82
C LEU A 18 -34.45 49.02 -34.20
N LEU A 19 -34.79 48.38 -33.07
CA LEU A 19 -35.31 48.85 -31.75
C LEU A 19 -36.57 49.78 -31.67
N PRO A 20 -37.40 49.78 -30.57
CA PRO A 20 -36.92 49.82 -29.18
C PRO A 20 -37.74 49.16 -28.03
N PHE A 21 -37.03 49.01 -26.90
CA PHE A 21 -37.39 49.01 -25.46
C PHE A 21 -38.81 48.64 -24.99
N GLY A 22 -38.85 47.66 -24.06
CA GLY A 22 -39.87 47.52 -23.03
C GLY A 22 -39.32 46.70 -21.86
N MET A 23 -39.16 47.34 -20.69
CA MET A 23 -38.88 46.67 -19.41
C MET A 23 -40.18 46.08 -18.84
N SER A 24 -40.14 44.83 -18.37
CA SER A 24 -41.06 44.36 -17.33
C SER A 24 -40.45 43.19 -16.57
N ASP A 25 -40.41 43.34 -15.25
CA ASP A 25 -39.98 42.36 -14.25
C ASP A 25 -40.75 41.03 -14.35
N GLY A 26 -40.01 39.93 -14.45
CA GLY A 26 -40.52 38.56 -14.45
C GLY A 26 -40.19 37.85 -13.15
N VAL A 27 -41.23 37.59 -12.37
CA VAL A 27 -41.27 36.82 -11.12
C VAL A 27 -40.63 35.43 -11.27
N LYS A 28 -39.77 35.08 -10.30
CA LYS A 28 -39.19 33.73 -10.11
C LYS A 28 -40.30 32.67 -10.00
N ALA A 29 -40.38 31.79 -10.99
CA ALA A 29 -40.98 30.47 -10.82
C ALA A 29 -39.85 29.48 -10.49
N GLN A 30 -39.90 28.98 -9.26
CA GLN A 30 -38.98 28.02 -8.68
C GLN A 30 -39.32 26.64 -9.26
N GLU A 31 -38.67 26.24 -10.35
CA GLU A 31 -38.63 24.84 -10.74
C GLU A 31 -37.87 24.09 -9.66
N THR A 32 -38.64 23.31 -8.90
CA THR A 32 -38.14 22.34 -7.92
C THR A 32 -37.56 21.18 -8.70
N ASP A 33 -36.30 21.34 -9.11
CA ASP A 33 -35.51 20.24 -9.61
C ASP A 33 -35.26 19.29 -8.44
N LYS A 34 -36.14 18.30 -8.31
CA LYS A 34 -35.89 17.08 -7.54
C LYS A 34 -34.77 16.32 -8.26
N SER A 35 -33.56 16.84 -8.15
CA SER A 35 -32.36 16.07 -8.41
C SER A 35 -32.26 15.03 -7.30
N ASP A 36 -32.74 13.85 -7.66
CA ASP A 36 -32.23 12.55 -7.29
C ASP A 36 -30.97 12.64 -6.40
N GLN A 37 -31.10 12.19 -5.15
CA GLN A 37 -30.01 11.97 -4.21
C GLN A 37 -29.12 10.86 -4.78
N THR A 38 -28.37 11.21 -5.81
CA THR A 38 -27.46 10.32 -6.51
C THR A 38 -26.29 10.06 -5.59
N GLN A 39 -26.11 8.80 -5.22
CA GLN A 39 -24.80 8.26 -4.84
C GLN A 39 -23.75 8.98 -5.68
N SER A 40 -22.83 9.69 -5.02
CA SER A 40 -21.71 10.39 -5.64
C SER A 40 -21.09 9.48 -6.72
N LYS A 41 -21.43 9.71 -7.99
CA LYS A 41 -20.90 8.91 -9.10
C LYS A 41 -19.41 9.17 -9.14
N LEU A 42 -18.62 8.09 -9.16
CA LEU A 42 -17.19 8.17 -9.37
C LEU A 42 -16.89 8.99 -10.64
N PRO A 43 -15.86 9.86 -10.63
CA PRO A 43 -15.47 10.59 -11.83
C PRO A 43 -15.16 9.63 -12.99
N ASP A 44 -15.60 9.98 -14.19
CA ASP A 44 -15.32 9.21 -15.41
C ASP A 44 -13.97 9.64 -16.01
N GLN A 45 -12.88 9.38 -15.28
CA GLN A 45 -11.51 9.75 -15.66
C GLN A 45 -10.54 8.59 -15.53
N THR A 46 -9.77 8.35 -16.60
CA THR A 46 -8.73 7.30 -16.66
C THR A 46 -7.32 7.87 -16.47
N TYR A 47 -7.03 9.03 -17.07
CA TYR A 47 -5.73 9.69 -17.03
C TYR A 47 -5.70 10.79 -15.98
N MET A 48 -4.53 11.01 -15.38
CA MET A 48 -4.31 12.22 -14.58
C MET A 48 -3.97 13.40 -15.53
N PRO A 49 -4.12 14.66 -15.09
CA PRO A 49 -3.77 15.81 -15.91
C PRO A 49 -2.29 15.77 -16.35
N VAL A 50 -2.04 15.73 -17.65
CA VAL A 50 -0.68 15.69 -18.23
C VAL A 50 -0.06 17.10 -18.31
N VAL A 51 -0.89 18.07 -18.71
CA VAL A 51 -0.53 19.49 -18.74
C VAL A 51 -0.81 20.07 -17.37
N ILE A 52 0.19 20.73 -16.79
CA ILE A 52 0.09 21.38 -15.49
C ILE A 52 0.14 22.88 -15.74
N ASP A 53 -0.98 23.56 -15.53
CA ASP A 53 -1.11 24.99 -15.78
C ASP A 53 -0.51 25.84 -14.65
N GLN A 54 -0.33 25.24 -13.46
CA GLN A 54 0.17 25.91 -12.28
C GLN A 54 1.69 25.74 -12.15
N ASP A 55 2.37 26.88 -12.00
CA ASP A 55 3.81 26.91 -11.73
C ASP A 55 4.17 26.20 -10.40
N PHE A 56 5.38 25.65 -10.33
CA PHE A 56 5.86 24.93 -9.16
C PHE A 56 5.80 25.79 -7.88
N ASP A 57 6.21 27.06 -7.92
CA ASP A 57 6.30 27.88 -6.71
C ASP A 57 4.93 28.07 -6.07
N LYS A 58 3.89 28.23 -6.90
CA LYS A 58 2.50 28.30 -6.43
C LYS A 58 2.03 26.97 -5.84
N THR A 59 2.38 25.85 -6.48
CA THR A 59 2.06 24.50 -5.99
C THR A 59 2.73 24.25 -4.65
N PHE A 60 4.03 24.52 -4.55
CA PHE A 60 4.83 24.39 -3.34
C PHE A 60 4.26 25.22 -2.20
N GLN A 61 3.99 26.51 -2.42
CA GLN A 61 3.43 27.39 -1.41
C GLN A 61 2.08 26.88 -0.92
N SER A 62 1.13 26.64 -1.84
CA SER A 62 -0.23 26.23 -1.49
C SER A 62 -0.25 24.89 -0.74
N ASP A 63 0.50 23.90 -1.21
CA ASP A 63 0.51 22.58 -0.57
C ASP A 63 1.22 22.60 0.79
N THR A 64 2.27 23.43 0.95
CA THR A 64 2.95 23.61 2.24
C THR A 64 2.03 24.27 3.25
N GLU A 65 1.31 25.32 2.84
CA GLU A 65 0.31 26.01 3.68
C GLU A 65 -0.84 25.07 4.09
N ASN A 66 -1.22 24.14 3.21
CA ASN A 66 -2.29 23.17 3.46
C ASN A 66 -1.85 21.90 4.20
N LYS A 67 -0.55 21.59 4.27
CA LYS A 67 -0.02 20.37 4.92
C LYS A 67 -0.53 20.18 6.36
N PRO A 68 -0.57 21.21 7.24
CA PRO A 68 -1.12 21.05 8.59
C PRO A 68 -2.56 20.53 8.60
N GLY A 69 -3.45 21.11 7.80
CA GLY A 69 -4.85 20.64 7.73
C GLY A 69 -5.01 19.24 7.14
N VAL A 70 -4.11 18.83 6.23
CA VAL A 70 -4.04 17.44 5.73
C VAL A 70 -3.67 16.48 6.86
N MET A 71 -2.66 16.84 7.68
CA MET A 71 -2.21 16.00 8.78
C MET A 71 -3.22 15.95 9.93
N ASP A 72 -3.86 17.07 10.28
CA ASP A 72 -4.89 17.12 11.32
C ASP A 72 -6.08 16.23 10.98
N ARG A 73 -6.56 16.30 9.73
CA ARG A 73 -7.65 15.45 9.24
C ARG A 73 -7.27 13.96 9.27
N GLN A 74 -6.01 13.63 8.96
CA GLN A 74 -5.55 12.23 9.04
C GLN A 74 -5.42 11.77 10.49
N ALA A 75 -4.90 12.61 11.39
CA ALA A 75 -4.82 12.31 12.82
C ALA A 75 -6.21 12.03 13.39
N GLU A 76 -7.19 12.90 13.11
CA GLU A 76 -8.59 12.71 13.51
C GLU A 76 -9.17 11.39 12.95
N LEU A 77 -8.83 11.04 11.70
CA LEU A 77 -9.24 9.77 11.10
C LEU A 77 -8.69 8.57 11.88
N PHE A 78 -7.41 8.59 12.28
CA PHE A 78 -6.82 7.52 13.08
C PHE A 78 -7.39 7.48 14.50
N GLU A 79 -7.53 8.62 15.16
CA GLU A 79 -8.11 8.73 16.50
C GLU A 79 -9.54 8.20 16.54
N ASN A 80 -10.33 8.44 15.50
CA ASN A 80 -11.69 7.91 15.41
C ASN A 80 -11.75 6.40 15.13
N ARG A 81 -10.71 5.83 14.52
CA ARG A 81 -10.67 4.41 14.11
C ARG A 81 -9.95 3.51 15.11
N TYR A 82 -8.97 4.04 15.85
CA TYR A 82 -8.03 3.24 16.60
C TYR A 82 -7.67 3.81 17.99
N VAL A 83 -7.18 2.92 18.83
CA VAL A 83 -6.46 3.14 20.09
C VAL A 83 -4.97 3.08 19.76
N LEU A 84 -4.27 4.23 19.76
CA LEU A 84 -2.90 4.37 19.23
C LEU A 84 -1.80 4.19 20.29
N GLU A 85 -2.16 3.94 21.55
CA GLU A 85 -1.25 3.84 22.69
C GLU A 85 -0.21 2.72 22.52
N ASP A 86 1.00 2.94 23.00
CA ASP A 86 2.08 1.95 22.96
C ASP A 86 1.81 0.79 23.94
N HIS A 87 1.57 -0.41 23.42
CA HIS A 87 1.44 -1.63 24.22
C HIS A 87 2.43 -2.68 23.71
N PRO A 88 3.69 -2.64 24.17
CA PRO A 88 4.71 -3.58 23.73
C PRO A 88 4.45 -4.98 24.31
N ALA A 89 4.56 -6.01 23.47
CA ALA A 89 4.61 -7.40 23.88
C ALA A 89 6.01 -7.77 24.37
N LYS A 90 6.13 -8.96 24.97
CA LYS A 90 7.44 -9.53 25.34
C LYS A 90 8.24 -10.05 24.14
N VAL A 91 7.58 -10.34 23.02
CA VAL A 91 8.20 -10.87 21.81
C VAL A 91 8.83 -9.73 21.02
N MET A 92 10.08 -9.91 20.61
CA MET A 92 10.80 -8.96 19.78
C MET A 92 10.66 -9.29 18.28
N MET A 93 10.71 -8.26 17.44
CA MET A 93 10.96 -8.41 16.01
C MET A 93 12.36 -9.01 15.76
N SER A 94 12.62 -9.49 14.54
CA SER A 94 13.72 -10.42 14.29
C SER A 94 15.14 -9.87 14.45
N ALA A 95 15.36 -8.56 14.37
CA ALA A 95 16.63 -7.93 14.73
C ALA A 95 16.75 -7.64 16.24
N GLY A 96 15.69 -7.86 17.02
CA GLY A 96 15.70 -7.68 18.46
C GLY A 96 15.70 -6.21 18.90
N ARG A 97 15.39 -5.26 18.01
CA ARG A 97 15.46 -3.81 18.31
C ARG A 97 14.13 -3.24 18.76
N LYS A 98 13.03 -3.88 18.39
CA LYS A 98 11.68 -3.39 18.68
C LYS A 98 10.76 -4.52 19.16
N PRO A 99 9.99 -4.31 20.24
CA PRO A 99 8.94 -5.25 20.63
C PRO A 99 7.79 -5.23 19.62
N VAL A 100 7.18 -6.39 19.40
CA VAL A 100 5.91 -6.48 18.66
C VAL A 100 4.82 -5.79 19.48
N GLN A 101 3.93 -5.06 18.84
CA GLN A 101 2.77 -4.44 19.49
C GLN A 101 1.65 -5.46 19.66
N GLN A 102 0.98 -5.43 20.82
CA GLN A 102 -0.12 -6.34 21.15
C GLN A 102 -1.44 -5.59 21.42
N GLY A 103 -2.52 -6.34 21.38
CA GLY A 103 -3.87 -5.87 21.68
C GLY A 103 -4.56 -5.28 20.46
N VAL A 104 -5.88 -5.40 20.47
CA VAL A 104 -6.77 -4.86 19.44
C VAL A 104 -6.76 -3.34 19.53
N ARG A 105 -6.49 -2.68 18.41
CA ARG A 105 -6.45 -1.22 18.29
C ARG A 105 -7.74 -0.69 17.71
N VAL A 106 -8.45 -1.47 16.89
CA VAL A 106 -9.69 -1.03 16.27
C VAL A 106 -10.76 -0.69 17.31
N LYS A 107 -11.31 0.52 17.21
CA LYS A 107 -12.44 0.97 18.01
C LYS A 107 -13.73 0.37 17.47
N LEU A 108 -14.55 -0.16 18.38
CA LEU A 108 -15.89 -0.65 18.07
C LEU A 108 -16.88 0.51 18.01
N PRO A 109 -17.97 0.38 17.23
CA PRO A 109 -19.12 1.26 17.34
C PRO A 109 -19.63 1.34 18.79
N GLU A 110 -20.16 2.49 19.18
CA GLU A 110 -20.66 2.71 20.54
C GLU A 110 -21.69 1.63 20.95
N GLY A 111 -21.49 1.03 22.12
CA GLY A 111 -22.39 0.00 22.67
C GLY A 111 -22.22 -1.40 22.08
N GLU A 112 -21.30 -1.62 21.14
CA GLU A 112 -21.01 -2.95 20.59
C GLU A 112 -19.82 -3.64 21.28
N THR A 113 -19.82 -4.96 21.26
CA THR A 113 -18.68 -5.82 21.66
C THR A 113 -18.31 -6.77 20.52
N TRP A 114 -17.15 -7.42 20.60
CA TRP A 114 -16.78 -8.43 19.61
C TRP A 114 -17.77 -9.60 19.57
N GLU A 115 -18.27 -10.02 20.74
CA GLU A 115 -19.25 -11.10 20.88
C GLU A 115 -20.63 -10.72 20.33
N SER A 116 -21.04 -9.45 20.47
CA SER A 116 -22.29 -9.00 19.87
C SER A 116 -22.15 -8.99 18.35
N LEU A 117 -21.05 -8.45 17.80
CA LEU A 117 -20.83 -8.39 16.35
C LEU A 117 -20.74 -9.79 15.72
N ALA A 118 -20.04 -10.74 16.34
CA ALA A 118 -19.87 -12.10 15.84
C ALA A 118 -21.20 -12.87 15.67
N LYS A 119 -22.23 -12.52 16.46
CA LYS A 119 -23.56 -13.15 16.39
C LYS A 119 -24.46 -12.60 15.27
N ARG A 120 -24.05 -11.50 14.61
CA ARG A 120 -24.86 -10.86 13.57
C ARG A 120 -24.49 -11.39 12.19
N SER A 121 -25.46 -11.38 11.30
CA SER A 121 -25.19 -11.60 9.87
C SER A 121 -24.45 -10.39 9.28
N PRO A 122 -23.68 -10.57 8.19
CA PRO A 122 -23.02 -9.46 7.51
C PRO A 122 -24.02 -8.39 7.03
N GLN A 123 -25.21 -8.82 6.61
CA GLN A 123 -26.27 -7.92 6.18
C GLN A 123 -26.78 -7.03 7.33
N GLU A 124 -26.98 -7.59 8.53
CA GLU A 124 -27.37 -6.78 9.69
C GLU A 124 -26.29 -5.79 10.10
N ILE A 125 -25.01 -6.20 10.04
CA ILE A 125 -23.87 -5.31 10.29
C ILE A 125 -23.89 -4.16 9.28
N LYS A 126 -24.12 -4.44 7.99
CA LYS A 126 -24.20 -3.45 6.93
C LYS A 126 -25.38 -2.49 7.08
N ASP A 127 -26.56 -3.00 7.39
CA ASP A 127 -27.78 -2.20 7.49
C ASP A 127 -27.78 -1.27 8.69
N LYS A 128 -27.18 -1.72 9.80
CA LYS A 128 -27.03 -0.93 11.04
C LYS A 128 -25.72 -0.12 11.09
N ASN A 129 -24.89 -0.18 10.04
CA ASN A 129 -23.59 0.49 9.96
C ASN A 129 -22.66 0.15 11.14
N LEU A 130 -22.58 -1.14 11.49
CA LEU A 130 -21.82 -1.64 12.66
C LEU A 130 -20.45 -2.20 12.30
N PHE A 131 -20.04 -2.18 11.03
CA PHE A 131 -18.72 -2.66 10.65
C PHE A 131 -17.67 -1.65 11.17
N PRO A 132 -16.71 -2.08 12.01
CA PRO A 132 -15.76 -1.14 12.60
C PRO A 132 -15.02 -0.31 11.56
N LEU A 133 -14.91 1.00 11.79
CA LEU A 133 -14.26 1.90 10.83
C LEU A 133 -12.78 1.57 10.61
N GLY A 134 -12.10 1.02 11.62
CA GLY A 134 -10.73 0.49 11.49
C GLY A 134 -10.60 -0.74 10.58
N PHE A 135 -11.70 -1.43 10.27
CA PHE A 135 -11.71 -2.55 9.31
C PHE A 135 -12.08 -2.12 7.88
N ARG A 136 -12.53 -0.88 7.69
CA ARG A 136 -12.77 -0.32 6.34
C ARG A 136 -11.46 0.10 5.69
N PRO A 137 -11.40 0.15 4.34
CA PRO A 137 -10.21 0.63 3.63
C PRO A 137 -9.63 1.90 4.25
N LEU A 138 -8.31 1.90 4.42
CA LEU A 138 -7.57 3.03 4.98
C LEU A 138 -7.25 4.02 3.85
N PRO A 139 -7.80 5.25 3.89
CA PRO A 139 -7.43 6.28 2.93
C PRO A 139 -5.95 6.68 3.10
N HIS A 140 -5.27 6.87 1.98
CA HIS A 140 -4.00 7.59 1.93
C HIS A 140 -4.15 9.00 2.53
N THR A 141 -3.16 9.45 3.31
CA THR A 141 -3.14 10.73 4.04
C THR A 141 -3.62 11.93 3.21
N LYS A 142 -3.14 12.03 1.96
CA LYS A 142 -3.63 12.97 0.95
C LYS A 142 -4.18 12.27 -0.30
N HIS A 143 -5.30 11.57 -0.19
CA HIS A 143 -5.81 10.65 -1.22
C HIS A 143 -5.97 11.26 -2.62
N ALA A 144 -6.44 12.50 -2.72
CA ALA A 144 -6.63 13.19 -4.00
C ALA A 144 -5.33 13.29 -4.82
N VAL A 145 -4.18 13.43 -4.15
CA VAL A 145 -2.85 13.42 -4.78
C VAL A 145 -2.29 11.99 -4.83
N GLY A 146 -2.47 11.22 -3.75
CA GLY A 146 -1.82 9.93 -3.57
C GLY A 146 -0.30 10.08 -3.42
N GLY A 147 0.42 9.13 -4.00
CA GLY A 147 1.87 9.17 -4.06
C GLY A 147 2.57 8.44 -2.93
N GLN A 148 3.90 8.34 -3.02
CA GLN A 148 4.68 7.56 -2.07
C GLN A 148 4.91 8.42 -0.84
N VAL A 149 4.83 7.81 0.34
CA VAL A 149 5.16 8.45 1.62
C VAL A 149 6.09 7.52 2.39
N PHE A 150 7.18 8.07 2.92
CA PHE A 150 8.22 7.33 3.64
C PHE A 150 8.23 7.74 5.13
N PRO A 151 8.51 6.80 6.05
CA PRO A 151 8.74 7.11 7.46
C PRO A 151 9.91 8.09 7.69
N GLU A 152 9.79 8.93 8.72
CA GLU A 152 10.78 9.98 9.06
C GLU A 152 12.20 9.43 9.25
N ASN A 153 12.34 8.32 9.99
CA ASN A 153 13.64 7.70 10.25
C ASN A 153 14.35 7.22 8.96
N GLN A 154 13.59 6.87 7.91
CA GLN A 154 14.17 6.56 6.61
C GLN A 154 14.61 7.84 5.89
N ILE A 155 13.78 8.89 5.91
CA ILE A 155 14.11 10.19 5.31
C ILE A 155 15.43 10.69 5.89
N GLU A 156 15.58 10.68 7.22
CA GLU A 156 16.80 11.09 7.92
C GLU A 156 18.02 10.26 7.47
N VAL A 157 17.92 8.92 7.49
CA VAL A 157 19.06 8.06 7.12
C VAL A 157 19.48 8.22 5.66
N ILE A 158 18.54 8.33 4.73
CA ILE A 158 18.87 8.51 3.30
C ILE A 158 19.44 9.92 3.04
N LYS A 159 18.96 10.94 3.75
CA LYS A 159 19.51 12.29 3.69
C LYS A 159 20.95 12.34 4.18
N ASP A 160 21.24 11.69 5.30
CA ASP A 160 22.57 11.63 5.87
C ASP A 160 23.53 10.79 5.02
N ALA A 161 23.08 9.60 4.59
CA ALA A 161 23.92 8.67 3.85
C ALA A 161 24.14 9.11 2.40
N GLU A 162 23.08 9.54 1.70
CA GLU A 162 23.13 9.75 0.24
C GLU A 162 22.96 11.21 -0.19
N HIS A 163 22.60 12.12 0.72
CA HIS A 163 22.20 13.50 0.40
C HIS A 163 21.02 13.58 -0.57
N ARG A 164 20.15 12.55 -0.57
CA ARG A 164 18.85 12.56 -1.24
C ARG A 164 17.77 12.90 -0.23
N ASP A 165 16.81 13.71 -0.64
CA ASP A 165 15.68 14.08 0.21
C ASP A 165 14.42 13.33 -0.24
N LEU A 166 13.87 12.53 0.67
CA LEU A 166 12.64 11.76 0.47
C LEU A 166 11.41 12.47 1.09
N GLU A 167 11.59 13.64 1.70
CA GLU A 167 10.53 14.40 2.34
C GLU A 167 9.58 15.03 1.31
N ARG A 168 8.28 14.90 1.57
CA ARG A 168 7.23 15.61 0.83
C ARG A 168 6.82 16.90 1.52
N PHE A 169 6.70 17.98 0.74
CA PHE A 169 6.24 19.27 1.27
C PHE A 169 4.72 19.31 1.51
N ASP A 170 3.97 18.36 0.95
CA ASP A 170 2.51 18.38 0.93
C ASP A 170 1.83 17.38 1.87
N VAL A 171 2.60 16.47 2.46
CA VAL A 171 2.13 15.40 3.35
C VAL A 171 3.29 14.85 4.20
N ALA A 172 3.01 14.15 5.29
CA ALA A 172 3.99 13.41 6.09
C ALA A 172 3.49 11.98 6.39
N PHE A 173 4.37 11.13 6.90
CA PHE A 173 4.03 9.78 7.34
C PHE A 173 3.02 9.81 8.49
N ASP A 174 2.08 8.86 8.51
CA ASP A 174 0.85 8.98 9.30
C ASP A 174 0.68 7.96 10.44
N LEU A 175 1.67 7.10 10.66
CA LEU A 175 1.66 6.13 11.76
C LEU A 175 2.71 6.46 12.83
N PRO A 176 2.36 6.29 14.12
CA PRO A 176 3.33 6.34 15.22
C PRO A 176 4.45 5.32 15.05
N SER A 177 5.66 5.70 15.45
CA SER A 177 6.86 4.88 15.27
C SER A 177 6.83 3.55 16.02
N HIS A 178 6.00 3.36 17.04
CA HIS A 178 5.87 2.06 17.73
C HIS A 178 4.99 1.07 16.97
N LEU A 179 4.15 1.52 16.03
CA LEU A 179 3.24 0.68 15.23
C LEU A 179 3.79 0.28 13.84
N THR A 180 5.01 0.70 13.51
CA THR A 180 5.71 0.33 12.26
C THR A 180 6.66 -0.87 12.44
N PRO A 181 7.34 -1.38 11.40
CA PRO A 181 8.41 -2.36 11.55
C PRO A 181 9.58 -1.81 12.37
N GLU A 182 10.47 -2.69 12.82
CA GLU A 182 11.77 -2.26 13.34
C GLU A 182 12.64 -1.72 12.20
N PHE A 183 13.49 -0.75 12.51
CA PHE A 183 14.28 -0.05 11.51
C PHE A 183 15.76 0.05 11.91
N PRO A 184 16.70 -0.21 10.98
CA PRO A 184 16.45 -0.84 9.68
C PRO A 184 16.07 -2.31 9.82
N PRO A 185 15.30 -2.88 8.87
CA PRO A 185 15.03 -4.32 8.87
C PRO A 185 16.34 -5.13 8.67
N PRO A 186 16.50 -6.30 9.33
CA PRO A 186 17.65 -7.17 9.10
C PRO A 186 17.59 -7.81 7.71
N VAL A 187 18.74 -8.18 7.15
CA VAL A 187 18.86 -8.86 5.85
C VAL A 187 19.36 -10.29 6.06
N PHE A 188 18.54 -11.27 5.69
CA PHE A 188 18.94 -12.69 5.68
C PHE A 188 19.12 -13.17 4.24
N LEU A 189 20.15 -13.97 3.98
CA LEU A 189 20.47 -14.51 2.65
C LEU A 189 20.12 -15.99 2.55
N SER A 190 19.31 -16.37 1.57
CA SER A 190 18.81 -17.75 1.40
C SER A 190 19.92 -18.76 1.09
N ASN A 191 20.99 -18.31 0.43
CA ASN A 191 22.16 -19.13 0.08
C ASN A 191 23.26 -19.12 1.15
N ARG A 192 23.15 -18.27 2.17
CA ARG A 192 24.12 -18.10 3.27
C ARG A 192 23.43 -17.96 4.63
N PRO A 193 22.63 -18.97 5.04
CA PRO A 193 21.92 -18.92 6.33
C PRO A 193 22.87 -18.88 7.54
N ASP A 194 24.15 -19.22 7.35
CA ASP A 194 25.20 -19.16 8.37
C ASP A 194 25.56 -17.72 8.82
N LEU A 195 25.24 -16.70 8.02
CA LEU A 195 25.71 -15.34 8.26
C LEU A 195 24.80 -14.49 9.16
N GLY A 196 23.55 -14.90 9.40
CA GLY A 196 22.57 -14.08 10.12
C GLY A 196 22.25 -12.77 9.38
N ASP A 197 22.13 -11.67 10.13
CA ASP A 197 21.85 -10.33 9.57
C ASP A 197 23.07 -9.76 8.83
N VAL A 198 23.06 -9.80 7.50
CA VAL A 198 24.18 -9.35 6.67
C VAL A 198 24.26 -7.83 6.53
N SER A 199 23.21 -7.07 6.89
CA SER A 199 23.25 -5.60 6.88
C SER A 199 23.89 -5.02 8.14
N GLN A 200 24.15 -5.85 9.16
CA GLN A 200 24.80 -5.44 10.41
C GLN A 200 24.04 -4.29 11.13
N GLY A 201 22.73 -4.19 10.91
CA GLY A 201 21.91 -3.11 11.45
C GLY A 201 22.03 -1.78 10.73
N GLU A 202 22.57 -1.75 9.51
CA GLU A 202 22.59 -0.58 8.64
C GLU A 202 21.46 -0.63 7.59
N VAL A 203 20.99 0.55 7.16
CA VAL A 203 20.21 0.67 5.91
C VAL A 203 21.15 0.42 4.75
N LEU A 204 20.78 -0.48 3.83
CA LEU A 204 21.50 -0.67 2.57
C LEU A 204 21.29 0.57 1.71
N THR A 205 22.40 1.16 1.30
CA THR A 205 22.51 2.37 0.48
C THR A 205 23.48 2.12 -0.66
N ILE A 206 23.42 2.93 -1.72
CA ILE A 206 24.37 2.84 -2.82
C ILE A 206 25.82 3.07 -2.36
N LYS A 207 26.02 3.68 -1.18
CA LYS A 207 27.34 3.98 -0.61
C LYS A 207 27.92 2.85 0.27
N ASN A 208 27.09 1.99 0.88
CA ASN A 208 27.58 0.94 1.79
C ASN A 208 27.39 -0.49 1.28
N TYR A 209 26.49 -0.76 0.32
CA TYR A 209 26.13 -2.13 -0.07
C TYR A 209 27.34 -3.01 -0.43
N TYR A 210 28.34 -2.45 -1.11
CA TYR A 210 29.48 -3.22 -1.60
C TYR A 210 30.28 -3.81 -0.45
N HIS A 211 30.66 -3.01 0.56
CA HIS A 211 31.48 -3.52 1.66
C HIS A 211 30.67 -4.43 2.60
N LEU A 212 29.38 -4.17 2.77
CA LEU A 212 28.49 -5.03 3.55
C LEU A 212 28.31 -6.41 2.92
N LEU A 213 28.26 -6.51 1.59
CA LEU A 213 27.96 -7.76 0.88
C LEU A 213 29.17 -8.44 0.23
N LYS A 214 30.34 -7.80 0.22
CA LYS A 214 31.57 -8.36 -0.38
C LYS A 214 31.89 -9.74 0.22
N GLY A 215 31.97 -10.76 -0.63
CA GLY A 215 32.25 -12.14 -0.24
C GLY A 215 31.04 -12.91 0.33
N LYS A 216 29.86 -12.27 0.38
CA LYS A 216 28.59 -12.89 0.83
C LYS A 216 27.65 -13.22 -0.34
N VAL A 217 27.70 -12.43 -1.42
CA VAL A 217 26.88 -12.58 -2.64
C VAL A 217 27.74 -12.79 -3.89
N THR A 218 27.14 -13.32 -4.96
CA THR A 218 27.83 -13.50 -6.26
C THR A 218 28.03 -12.15 -6.98
N PRO A 219 28.91 -12.06 -8.00
CA PRO A 219 29.07 -10.83 -8.77
C PRO A 219 27.77 -10.33 -9.43
N VAL A 220 26.92 -11.24 -9.91
CA VAL A 220 25.64 -10.89 -10.52
C VAL A 220 24.66 -10.33 -9.49
N GLN A 221 24.62 -10.93 -8.30
CA GLN A 221 23.80 -10.43 -7.19
C GLN A 221 24.30 -9.08 -6.66
N MET A 222 25.62 -8.87 -6.63
CA MET A 222 26.22 -7.58 -6.25
C MET A 222 25.79 -6.46 -7.21
N GLU A 223 25.81 -6.72 -8.52
CA GLU A 223 25.33 -5.74 -9.51
C GLU A 223 23.82 -5.55 -9.43
N GLY A 224 23.06 -6.63 -9.21
CA GLY A 224 21.63 -6.55 -8.91
C GLY A 224 21.33 -5.66 -7.71
N MET A 225 22.09 -5.77 -6.63
CA MET A 225 21.97 -4.90 -5.46
C MET A 225 22.26 -3.42 -5.81
N ARG A 226 23.33 -3.15 -6.56
CA ARG A 226 23.64 -1.79 -7.03
C ARG A 226 22.47 -1.19 -7.82
N LEU A 227 21.85 -1.97 -8.69
CA LEU A 227 20.70 -1.56 -9.50
C LEU A 227 19.45 -1.31 -8.65
N LEU A 228 19.15 -2.17 -7.68
CA LEU A 228 18.03 -1.98 -6.73
C LEU A 228 18.18 -0.72 -5.86
N LEU A 229 19.42 -0.25 -5.66
CA LEU A 229 19.79 0.97 -4.93
C LEU A 229 20.02 2.17 -5.84
N THR A 230 19.79 2.04 -7.16
CA THR A 230 19.93 3.16 -8.10
C THR A 230 18.60 3.93 -8.16
N PRO A 231 18.60 5.26 -8.01
CA PRO A 231 17.37 6.04 -8.05
C PRO A 231 16.85 6.22 -9.49
N PHE A 232 15.53 6.15 -9.65
CA PHE A 232 14.83 6.41 -10.92
C PHE A 232 13.64 7.36 -10.69
N PRO A 233 13.30 8.21 -11.68
CA PRO A 233 12.18 9.13 -11.56
C PRO A 233 10.88 8.42 -11.16
N GLN A 234 10.12 9.07 -10.30
CA GLN A 234 8.83 8.60 -9.78
C GLN A 234 7.84 9.78 -9.76
N GLN A 235 6.54 9.51 -9.77
CA GLN A 235 5.47 10.50 -9.90
C GLN A 235 5.60 11.75 -9.00
N GLN A 236 6.02 11.59 -7.75
CA GLN A 236 6.22 12.66 -6.78
C GLN A 236 7.70 13.11 -6.67
N PHE A 237 8.64 12.26 -7.08
CA PHE A 237 10.09 12.47 -7.01
C PHE A 237 10.67 12.55 -8.42
N ASN A 238 10.64 13.74 -9.03
CA ASN A 238 11.06 14.00 -10.41
C ASN A 238 11.42 15.48 -10.64
N GLN A 239 11.57 15.88 -11.90
CA GLN A 239 12.03 17.20 -12.32
C GLN A 239 10.92 18.18 -12.74
N THR A 240 9.66 17.75 -12.81
CA THR A 240 8.54 18.57 -13.32
C THR A 240 7.84 19.37 -12.22
N GLU A 241 6.95 20.26 -12.63
CA GLU A 241 6.21 21.21 -11.80
C GLU A 241 5.16 20.57 -10.86
N ASP A 242 4.77 19.32 -11.09
CA ASP A 242 3.84 18.55 -10.26
C ASP A 242 4.53 17.64 -9.22
N ARG A 243 5.87 17.69 -9.12
CA ARG A 243 6.62 17.00 -8.06
C ARG A 243 6.14 17.43 -6.67
N LYS A 244 6.32 16.56 -5.68
CA LYS A 244 5.96 16.81 -4.27
C LYS A 244 7.17 16.91 -3.34
N VAL A 245 8.36 16.98 -3.92
CA VAL A 245 9.61 17.32 -3.26
C VAL A 245 10.05 18.73 -3.61
N LYS A 246 10.74 19.39 -2.68
CA LYS A 246 11.15 20.80 -2.85
C LYS A 246 12.09 20.97 -4.05
N GLU A 247 13.20 20.25 -4.03
CA GLU A 247 14.18 20.26 -5.10
C GLU A 247 13.91 19.14 -6.11
N PRO A 248 14.12 19.37 -7.43
CA PRO A 248 14.13 18.29 -8.41
C PRO A 248 15.05 17.15 -7.97
N SER A 249 14.56 15.91 -8.01
CA SER A 249 15.34 14.73 -7.57
C SER A 249 15.55 13.72 -8.69
N LEU A 250 16.53 12.82 -8.52
CA LEU A 250 16.72 11.66 -9.40
C LEU A 250 15.64 10.58 -9.20
N GLY A 251 14.76 10.76 -8.21
CA GLY A 251 13.68 9.86 -7.87
C GLY A 251 14.01 8.92 -6.71
N VAL A 252 13.40 7.74 -6.74
CA VAL A 252 13.47 6.74 -5.66
C VAL A 252 14.11 5.45 -6.15
N THR A 253 14.67 4.68 -5.23
CA THR A 253 15.23 3.34 -5.48
C THR A 253 14.19 2.26 -5.17
N CYS A 254 14.38 1.03 -5.67
CA CYS A 254 13.53 -0.09 -5.28
C CYS A 254 13.60 -0.34 -3.76
N LEU A 255 14.78 -0.17 -3.15
CA LEU A 255 14.96 -0.36 -1.70
C LEU A 255 14.66 0.90 -0.88
N ASP A 256 14.26 2.02 -1.48
CA ASP A 256 13.60 3.09 -0.73
C ASP A 256 12.19 2.61 -0.35
N CYS A 257 11.45 1.99 -1.29
CA CYS A 257 10.14 1.39 -0.99
C CYS A 257 10.27 0.07 -0.21
N HIS A 258 11.28 -0.73 -0.51
CA HIS A 258 11.52 -2.03 0.13
C HIS A 258 12.81 -2.02 0.96
N THR A 259 12.89 -1.17 1.99
CA THR A 259 14.12 -1.01 2.79
C THR A 259 14.68 -2.35 3.25
N ASN A 260 15.94 -2.60 2.89
CA ASN A 260 16.64 -3.86 3.19
C ASN A 260 15.90 -5.13 2.70
N GLY A 261 15.15 -5.02 1.60
CA GLY A 261 14.33 -6.13 1.07
C GLY A 261 13.07 -6.41 1.91
N HIS A 262 12.69 -5.51 2.81
CA HIS A 262 11.52 -5.63 3.68
C HIS A 262 10.64 -4.39 3.62
N THR A 263 9.49 -4.43 4.28
CA THR A 263 8.65 -3.25 4.48
C THR A 263 9.18 -2.42 5.67
N ASN A 264 8.92 -1.12 5.64
CA ASN A 264 9.03 -0.22 6.78
C ASN A 264 7.70 0.54 7.02
N ALA A 265 6.60 0.01 6.50
CA ALA A 265 5.26 0.63 6.45
C ALA A 265 5.13 1.87 5.55
N ALA A 266 6.13 2.20 4.73
CA ALA A 266 5.95 3.17 3.64
C ALA A 266 4.76 2.75 2.76
N PHE A 267 4.02 3.72 2.24
CA PHE A 267 2.77 3.45 1.53
C PHE A 267 2.58 4.35 0.31
N HIS A 268 1.75 3.89 -0.63
CA HIS A 268 1.38 4.57 -1.88
C HIS A 268 -0.11 4.30 -2.19
N LEU A 269 -0.61 4.72 -3.36
CA LEU A 269 -1.92 4.29 -3.88
C LEU A 269 -1.78 3.24 -4.99
N ASN A 270 -2.55 2.16 -4.95
CA ASN A 270 -2.45 1.11 -5.97
C ASN A 270 -2.58 1.68 -7.40
N PRO A 271 -1.71 1.31 -8.36
CA PRO A 271 -1.77 1.85 -9.72
C PRO A 271 -2.88 1.24 -10.57
N ASP A 272 -3.55 0.21 -10.07
CA ASP A 272 -4.41 -0.71 -10.85
C ASP A 272 -5.88 -0.32 -10.90
N THR A 273 -6.29 0.64 -10.08
CA THR A 273 -7.70 1.06 -9.97
C THR A 273 -7.89 2.46 -10.55
N ARG A 274 -9.05 2.70 -11.16
CA ARG A 274 -9.51 4.02 -11.61
C ARG A 274 -10.99 4.22 -11.25
N PRO A 275 -11.44 5.47 -11.05
CA PRO A 275 -10.64 6.71 -11.06
C PRO A 275 -9.76 6.87 -9.81
N GLN A 276 -9.02 7.97 -9.69
CA GLN A 276 -8.13 8.27 -8.56
C GLN A 276 -8.79 8.03 -7.19
N SER A 277 -10.04 8.49 -7.02
CA SER A 277 -10.77 8.34 -5.76
C SER A 277 -11.12 6.89 -5.41
N ALA A 278 -11.12 5.96 -6.37
CA ALA A 278 -11.39 4.54 -6.13
C ALA A 278 -10.11 3.73 -5.84
N ARG A 279 -8.93 4.34 -5.99
CA ARG A 279 -7.66 3.69 -5.63
C ARG A 279 -7.66 3.41 -4.12
N PHE A 280 -6.95 2.38 -3.71
CA PHE A 280 -6.75 2.05 -2.31
C PHE A 280 -5.30 2.28 -1.91
N ARG A 281 -5.08 2.65 -0.64
CA ARG A 281 -3.74 2.69 -0.05
C ARG A 281 -3.11 1.31 -0.18
N LEU A 282 -1.85 1.26 -0.56
CA LEU A 282 -1.08 0.05 -0.62
C LEU A 282 0.16 0.26 0.23
N ASP A 283 0.32 -0.57 1.24
CA ASP A 283 1.55 -0.59 2.03
C ASP A 283 2.61 -1.36 1.24
N THR A 284 3.85 -0.87 1.30
CA THR A 284 5.00 -1.55 0.70
C THR A 284 5.14 -2.93 1.32
N VAL A 285 5.28 -3.95 0.48
CA VAL A 285 5.32 -5.35 0.95
C VAL A 285 6.76 -5.81 1.15
N SER A 286 6.95 -6.85 1.96
CA SER A 286 8.26 -7.50 2.08
C SER A 286 8.67 -8.18 0.77
N LEU A 287 9.94 -8.04 0.37
CA LEU A 287 10.56 -8.85 -0.71
C LEU A 287 11.19 -10.15 -0.20
N ARG A 288 11.18 -10.38 1.13
CA ARG A 288 11.67 -11.62 1.71
C ARG A 288 10.88 -12.83 1.18
N GLY A 289 11.59 -13.87 0.76
CA GLY A 289 11.02 -15.14 0.36
C GLY A 289 10.32 -15.15 -1.00
N ILE A 290 10.57 -14.16 -1.86
CA ILE A 290 9.93 -14.09 -3.19
C ILE A 290 10.33 -15.25 -4.11
N PHE A 291 11.44 -15.95 -3.82
CA PHE A 291 11.91 -17.12 -4.57
C PHE A 291 10.91 -18.29 -4.56
N ASN A 292 9.94 -18.29 -3.63
CA ASN A 292 8.87 -19.29 -3.56
C ASN A 292 7.49 -18.76 -3.99
N GLN A 293 7.42 -17.58 -4.61
CA GLN A 293 6.17 -16.96 -5.04
C GLN A 293 5.97 -17.09 -6.56
N GLN A 294 4.71 -17.17 -7.00
CA GLN A 294 4.33 -17.26 -8.42
C GLN A 294 3.40 -16.13 -8.90
N ILE A 295 2.96 -15.29 -7.97
CA ILE A 295 2.21 -14.06 -8.24
C ILE A 295 2.94 -12.94 -7.52
N HIS A 296 3.33 -11.87 -8.22
CA HIS A 296 4.11 -10.79 -7.60
C HIS A 296 3.32 -9.48 -7.48
N GLY A 297 2.15 -9.36 -8.13
CA GLY A 297 1.25 -8.21 -7.97
C GLY A 297 0.09 -8.50 -7.01
N SER A 298 -0.39 -7.47 -6.30
CA SER A 298 -1.54 -7.59 -5.38
C SER A 298 -2.88 -7.70 -6.13
N LYS A 299 -3.03 -6.95 -7.23
CA LYS A 299 -4.20 -6.96 -8.14
C LYS A 299 -3.93 -7.51 -9.53
N ARG A 300 -2.65 -7.62 -9.91
CA ARG A 300 -2.24 -8.18 -11.20
C ARG A 300 -1.57 -9.52 -11.03
N SER A 301 -1.86 -10.43 -11.95
CA SER A 301 -1.26 -11.74 -12.00
C SER A 301 0.12 -11.72 -12.66
N LEU A 302 1.05 -10.89 -12.14
CA LEU A 302 2.44 -10.82 -12.59
C LEU A 302 3.15 -12.11 -12.18
N ARG A 303 3.72 -12.86 -13.13
CA ARG A 303 4.10 -14.28 -12.94
C ARG A 303 5.57 -14.51 -12.62
N SER A 304 6.38 -13.45 -12.61
CA SER A 304 7.78 -13.50 -12.21
C SER A 304 8.20 -12.21 -11.52
N VAL A 305 9.27 -12.26 -10.74
CA VAL A 305 9.87 -11.04 -10.15
C VAL A 305 10.42 -10.13 -11.24
N GLU A 306 10.89 -10.68 -12.36
CA GLU A 306 11.32 -9.92 -13.53
C GLU A 306 10.16 -9.10 -14.14
N ASP A 307 8.97 -9.72 -14.28
CA ASP A 307 7.76 -9.01 -14.73
C ASP A 307 7.40 -7.88 -13.77
N PHE A 308 7.51 -8.14 -12.46
CA PHE A 308 7.24 -7.14 -11.42
C PHE A 308 8.22 -5.97 -11.51
N THR A 309 9.52 -6.24 -11.57
CA THR A 309 10.56 -5.20 -11.66
C THR A 309 10.40 -4.32 -12.90
N GLN A 310 10.02 -4.89 -14.05
CA GLN A 310 9.70 -4.09 -15.24
C GLN A 310 8.40 -3.29 -15.09
N PHE A 311 7.37 -3.90 -14.50
CA PHE A 311 6.08 -3.25 -14.26
C PHE A 311 6.21 -2.05 -13.32
N GLU A 312 6.96 -2.19 -12.24
CA GLU A 312 7.14 -1.15 -11.23
C GLU A 312 7.70 0.13 -11.85
N GLN A 313 8.83 0.02 -12.55
CA GLN A 313 9.49 1.18 -13.15
C GLN A 313 8.70 1.76 -14.33
N ARG A 314 8.00 0.93 -15.12
CA ARG A 314 7.21 1.38 -16.26
C ARG A 314 5.90 2.07 -15.84
N THR A 315 5.28 1.62 -14.77
CA THR A 315 3.87 1.93 -14.47
C THR A 315 3.62 2.34 -13.04
N ALA A 316 3.98 1.52 -12.04
CA ALA A 316 3.62 1.76 -10.64
C ALA A 316 4.25 3.06 -10.11
N TYR A 317 5.49 3.32 -10.51
CA TYR A 317 6.21 4.56 -10.18
C TYR A 317 5.51 5.81 -10.71
N PHE A 318 4.63 5.67 -11.68
CA PHE A 318 3.90 6.75 -12.34
C PHE A 318 2.39 6.61 -12.15
N ASP A 319 1.96 6.07 -11.00
CA ASP A 319 0.55 5.93 -10.64
C ASP A 319 -0.28 5.08 -11.62
N GLY A 320 0.37 4.25 -12.44
CA GLY A 320 -0.27 3.49 -13.52
C GLY A 320 -0.55 4.30 -14.78
N ASP A 321 -0.07 5.55 -14.86
CA ASP A 321 -0.23 6.44 -16.02
C ASP A 321 1.04 6.49 -16.88
N HIS A 322 1.04 5.72 -17.97
CA HIS A 322 2.16 5.64 -18.90
C HIS A 322 2.43 6.94 -19.68
N VAL A 323 1.45 7.83 -19.83
CA VAL A 323 1.64 9.11 -20.53
C VAL A 323 2.45 10.04 -19.65
N ILE A 324 2.15 10.08 -18.36
CA ILE A 324 2.92 10.86 -17.39
C ILE A 324 4.30 10.26 -17.17
N ALA A 325 4.41 8.92 -17.18
CA ALA A 325 5.70 8.25 -17.16
C ALA A 325 6.63 8.73 -18.29
N ALA A 326 6.11 8.82 -19.52
CA ALA A 326 6.85 9.35 -20.65
C ALA A 326 7.23 10.83 -20.48
N LYS A 327 6.32 11.67 -19.99
CA LYS A 327 6.60 13.09 -19.67
C LYS A 327 7.77 13.24 -18.69
N LYS A 328 7.88 12.34 -17.71
CA LYS A 328 8.85 12.40 -16.59
C LYS A 328 10.13 11.59 -16.81
N GLY A 329 10.35 11.07 -18.02
CA GLY A 329 11.58 10.37 -18.37
C GLY A 329 11.69 8.98 -17.75
N VAL A 330 10.60 8.18 -17.83
CA VAL A 330 10.56 6.77 -17.41
C VAL A 330 11.81 5.98 -17.80
N HIS A 331 12.35 5.22 -16.84
CA HIS A 331 13.40 4.24 -17.10
C HIS A 331 12.80 2.90 -17.53
N LEU A 332 13.33 2.33 -18.60
CA LEU A 332 12.89 1.04 -19.16
C LEU A 332 14.08 0.07 -19.17
N PRO A 333 14.29 -0.72 -18.09
CA PRO A 333 15.44 -1.60 -17.99
C PRO A 333 15.30 -2.81 -18.94
N ASP A 334 16.43 -3.22 -19.53
CA ASP A 334 16.50 -4.43 -20.36
C ASP A 334 16.24 -5.68 -19.51
N ARG A 335 15.33 -6.54 -19.98
CA ARG A 335 14.95 -7.76 -19.26
C ARG A 335 16.12 -8.73 -19.10
N SER A 336 16.91 -8.89 -20.15
CA SER A 336 17.98 -9.88 -20.25
C SER A 336 19.25 -9.46 -19.50
N ASP A 337 19.33 -8.19 -19.09
CA ASP A 337 20.47 -7.61 -18.39
C ASP A 337 20.05 -7.13 -16.99
N ALA A 338 19.79 -5.83 -16.82
CA ALA A 338 19.52 -5.20 -15.52
C ALA A 338 18.39 -5.88 -14.72
N VAL A 339 17.29 -6.27 -15.37
CA VAL A 339 16.17 -6.92 -14.68
C VAL A 339 16.55 -8.30 -14.16
N ALA A 340 17.26 -9.10 -14.96
CA ALA A 340 17.73 -10.42 -14.53
C ALA A 340 18.70 -10.33 -13.35
N MET A 341 19.56 -9.31 -13.32
CA MET A 341 20.48 -9.07 -12.20
C MET A 341 19.72 -8.65 -10.92
N MET A 342 18.78 -7.71 -11.04
CA MET A 342 17.91 -7.31 -9.93
C MET A 342 17.13 -8.51 -9.37
N ALA A 343 16.49 -9.29 -10.25
CA ALA A 343 15.74 -10.49 -9.87
C ALA A 343 16.61 -11.51 -9.11
N GLN A 344 17.85 -11.76 -9.57
CA GLN A 344 18.76 -12.66 -8.87
C GLN A 344 19.09 -12.18 -7.45
N MET A 345 19.25 -10.87 -7.24
CA MET A 345 19.45 -10.33 -5.90
C MET A 345 18.17 -10.37 -5.06
N GLN A 346 17.02 -9.97 -5.63
CA GLN A 346 15.75 -9.97 -4.91
C GLN A 346 15.39 -11.39 -4.40
N ASN A 347 15.68 -12.43 -5.19
CA ASN A 347 15.48 -13.83 -4.80
C ASN A 347 16.40 -14.30 -3.65
N MET A 348 17.44 -13.55 -3.28
CA MET A 348 18.31 -13.88 -2.14
C MET A 348 17.78 -13.38 -0.81
N PHE A 349 16.85 -12.42 -0.78
CA PHE A 349 16.23 -11.96 0.47
C PHE A 349 15.40 -13.09 1.06
N ASP A 350 15.87 -13.68 2.17
CA ASP A 350 15.21 -14.78 2.84
C ASP A 350 14.29 -14.29 3.98
N PHE A 351 13.44 -15.19 4.44
CA PHE A 351 12.65 -15.01 5.65
C PHE A 351 13.56 -14.91 6.88
N PRO A 352 13.11 -14.22 7.95
CA PRO A 352 13.76 -14.33 9.24
C PRO A 352 13.75 -15.78 9.76
N PRO A 353 14.73 -16.19 10.58
CA PRO A 353 14.74 -17.51 11.19
C PRO A 353 13.48 -17.78 12.03
N ALA A 354 12.93 -18.98 11.90
CA ALA A 354 11.82 -19.45 12.74
C ALA A 354 12.21 -20.76 13.44
N PRO A 355 12.94 -20.69 14.55
CA PRO A 355 13.60 -21.84 15.17
C PRO A 355 12.63 -22.90 15.73
N LYS A 356 11.36 -22.53 15.90
CA LYS A 356 10.28 -23.41 16.38
C LYS A 356 9.61 -24.21 15.26
N LEU A 357 9.85 -23.91 13.99
CA LEU A 357 9.29 -24.67 12.88
C LEU A 357 10.19 -25.85 12.49
N ASP A 358 9.56 -26.97 12.13
CA ASP A 358 10.20 -28.08 11.44
C ASP A 358 10.28 -27.85 9.93
N VAL A 359 10.86 -28.82 9.20
CA VAL A 359 11.03 -28.75 7.74
C VAL A 359 9.71 -28.77 6.95
N PHE A 360 8.60 -29.11 7.60
CA PHE A 360 7.25 -29.09 7.01
C PHE A 360 6.50 -27.80 7.34
N GLY A 361 7.13 -26.86 8.05
CA GLY A 361 6.52 -25.63 8.50
C GLY A 361 5.43 -25.88 9.54
N LYS A 362 5.64 -26.81 10.48
CA LYS A 362 4.82 -26.96 11.68
C LYS A 362 5.67 -26.75 12.92
N LEU A 363 5.03 -26.38 14.03
CA LEU A 363 5.71 -26.27 15.31
C LEU A 363 6.29 -27.61 15.75
N ASP A 364 7.56 -27.58 16.12
CA ASP A 364 8.27 -28.62 16.86
C ASP A 364 7.73 -28.65 18.31
N PRO A 365 7.05 -29.75 18.74
CA PRO A 365 6.46 -29.83 20.08
C PRO A 365 7.46 -29.72 21.22
N ASP A 366 8.74 -30.04 20.98
CA ASP A 366 9.79 -29.96 22.01
C ASP A 366 10.28 -28.51 22.23
N LYS A 367 9.96 -27.59 21.31
CA LYS A 367 10.34 -26.17 21.38
C LYS A 367 9.16 -25.23 21.60
N ALA A 368 7.97 -25.64 21.20
CA ALA A 368 6.77 -24.82 21.27
C ALA A 368 6.10 -24.90 22.65
N THR A 369 5.48 -23.80 23.07
CA THR A 369 4.62 -23.77 24.25
C THR A 369 3.25 -24.37 23.94
N GLN A 370 2.51 -24.77 24.97
CA GLN A 370 1.15 -25.28 24.80
C GLN A 370 0.23 -24.26 24.10
N LEU A 371 0.35 -22.97 24.43
CA LEU A 371 -0.43 -21.90 23.81
C LEU A 371 -0.16 -21.79 22.29
N GLU A 372 1.11 -21.92 21.88
CA GLU A 372 1.50 -21.89 20.47
C GLU A 372 0.99 -23.14 19.73
N LEU A 373 1.06 -24.32 20.36
CA LEU A 373 0.52 -25.57 19.81
C LEU A 373 -1.01 -25.53 19.66
N ASP A 374 -1.72 -24.92 20.61
CA ASP A 374 -3.17 -24.72 20.52
C ASP A 374 -3.51 -23.69 19.43
N GLY A 375 -2.69 -22.65 19.27
CA GLY A 375 -2.79 -21.71 18.16
C GLY A 375 -2.64 -22.37 16.80
N GLN A 376 -1.69 -23.30 16.68
CA GLN A 376 -1.53 -24.11 15.48
C GLN A 376 -2.79 -24.94 15.19
N LYS A 377 -3.41 -25.56 16.21
CA LYS A 377 -4.67 -26.30 16.01
C LYS A 377 -5.80 -25.39 15.52
N VAL A 378 -5.91 -24.17 16.05
CA VAL A 378 -6.87 -23.17 15.56
C VAL A 378 -6.58 -22.83 14.10
N PHE A 379 -5.32 -22.51 13.77
CA PHE A 379 -4.90 -22.12 12.41
C PHE A 379 -5.25 -23.16 11.34
N PHE A 380 -4.99 -24.44 11.62
CA PHE A 380 -5.28 -25.56 10.70
C PHE A 380 -6.71 -26.11 10.82
N GLY A 381 -7.49 -25.63 11.79
CA GLY A 381 -8.84 -26.10 12.08
C GLY A 381 -9.85 -24.97 11.99
N LYS A 382 -10.43 -24.59 13.14
CA LYS A 382 -11.53 -23.61 13.23
C LYS A 382 -11.20 -22.24 12.62
N GLY A 383 -9.93 -21.84 12.66
CA GLY A 383 -9.44 -20.59 12.06
C GLY A 383 -9.45 -20.59 10.53
N ARG A 384 -9.45 -21.76 9.89
CA ARG A 384 -9.42 -21.96 8.41
C ARG A 384 -8.27 -21.24 7.68
N CYS A 385 -7.26 -20.78 8.41
CA CYS A 385 -6.19 -19.94 7.88
C CYS A 385 -5.36 -20.68 6.83
N ALA A 386 -5.16 -21.99 7.04
CA ALA A 386 -4.38 -22.85 6.15
C ALA A 386 -5.03 -23.13 4.78
N GLU A 387 -6.30 -22.75 4.57
CA GLU A 387 -6.96 -22.86 3.25
C GLU A 387 -6.31 -21.96 2.20
N CYS A 388 -5.76 -20.82 2.63
CA CYS A 388 -4.98 -19.90 1.78
C CYS A 388 -3.49 -19.88 2.18
N HIS A 389 -3.18 -20.01 3.47
CA HIS A 389 -1.82 -19.92 3.98
C HIS A 389 -1.21 -21.31 4.24
N THR A 390 -0.99 -22.06 3.16
CA THR A 390 -0.47 -23.44 3.24
C THR A 390 1.03 -23.47 3.61
N PRO A 391 1.46 -24.29 4.60
CA PRO A 391 2.88 -24.44 4.95
C PRO A 391 3.67 -25.15 3.83
N PRO A 392 5.01 -25.04 3.79
CA PRO A 392 5.87 -24.41 4.79
C PRO A 392 6.04 -22.89 4.63
N PHE A 393 5.59 -22.31 3.51
CA PHE A 393 5.78 -20.89 3.20
C PHE A 393 4.53 -20.04 3.51
N TYR A 394 3.45 -20.66 4.00
CA TYR A 394 2.20 -20.01 4.38
C TYR A 394 1.60 -19.16 3.27
N LEU A 395 1.58 -19.72 2.06
CA LEU A 395 1.16 -19.08 0.82
C LEU A 395 0.66 -20.15 -0.17
N ASP A 396 -0.45 -19.88 -0.85
CA ASP A 396 -1.03 -20.76 -1.88
C ASP A 396 -0.81 -20.29 -3.33
N ASN A 397 -0.23 -19.11 -3.52
CA ASN A 397 -0.06 -18.45 -4.82
C ASN A 397 -1.37 -18.15 -5.56
N GLN A 398 -2.45 -17.86 -4.83
CA GLN A 398 -3.75 -17.49 -5.38
C GLN A 398 -4.18 -16.07 -4.97
N MET A 399 -5.26 -15.59 -5.59
CA MET A 399 -5.94 -14.36 -5.20
C MET A 399 -7.32 -14.70 -4.65
N HIS A 400 -7.70 -14.05 -3.56
CA HIS A 400 -8.96 -14.28 -2.87
C HIS A 400 -9.70 -12.98 -2.67
N ASP A 401 -11.02 -13.03 -2.82
CA ASP A 401 -11.90 -11.92 -2.48
C ASP A 401 -12.61 -12.22 -1.16
N LEU A 402 -12.30 -11.41 -0.14
CA LEU A 402 -12.98 -11.47 1.16
C LEU A 402 -14.42 -10.96 1.08
N LYS A 403 -14.85 -10.40 -0.05
CA LYS A 403 -16.16 -9.80 -0.35
C LYS A 403 -16.64 -8.86 0.73
N LEU A 404 -15.78 -7.92 1.15
CA LEU A 404 -16.06 -7.00 2.27
C LEU A 404 -17.26 -6.09 2.01
N GLY A 405 -17.65 -5.87 0.76
CA GLY A 405 -18.86 -5.11 0.39
C GLY A 405 -20.15 -5.65 1.02
N ARG A 406 -20.14 -6.87 1.58
CA ARG A 406 -21.27 -7.42 2.36
C ARG A 406 -21.43 -6.81 3.76
N PHE A 407 -20.43 -6.09 4.28
CA PHE A 407 -20.45 -5.54 5.65
C PHE A 407 -20.68 -4.03 5.71
N TYR A 408 -20.53 -3.30 4.62
CA TYR A 408 -20.68 -1.84 4.61
C TYR A 408 -21.26 -1.31 3.29
N LYS A 409 -21.77 -0.08 3.33
CA LYS A 409 -22.22 0.66 2.15
C LYS A 409 -21.06 1.53 1.64
N PRO A 410 -20.79 1.56 0.32
CA PRO A 410 -19.78 2.45 -0.23
C PRO A 410 -20.06 3.91 0.12
N GLU A 411 -19.03 4.64 0.52
CA GLU A 411 -19.13 6.07 0.83
C GLU A 411 -17.77 6.76 0.67
N LYS A 412 -17.76 8.10 0.66
CA LYS A 412 -16.51 8.86 0.59
C LYS A 412 -15.95 9.08 1.99
N ILE A 413 -14.71 8.66 2.25
CA ILE A 413 -13.98 8.91 3.50
C ILE A 413 -12.60 9.47 3.16
N SER A 414 -12.28 10.68 3.65
CA SER A 414 -10.99 11.37 3.41
C SER A 414 -10.53 11.32 1.94
N ASP A 415 -11.42 11.74 1.04
CA ASP A 415 -11.21 11.77 -0.42
C ASP A 415 -11.10 10.42 -1.15
N GLN A 416 -11.09 9.31 -0.42
CA GLN A 416 -11.25 7.97 -0.97
C GLN A 416 -12.73 7.60 -1.06
N PHE A 417 -13.15 7.04 -2.19
CA PHE A 417 -14.40 6.32 -2.32
C PHE A 417 -14.21 4.90 -1.76
N ASN A 418 -14.59 4.73 -0.51
CA ASN A 418 -14.38 3.53 0.28
C ASN A 418 -15.35 2.42 -0.18
N MET A 419 -14.87 1.55 -1.07
CA MET A 419 -15.64 0.48 -1.70
C MET A 419 -14.94 -0.87 -1.52
N GLU A 420 -15.46 -1.93 -2.14
CA GLU A 420 -14.83 -3.24 -2.11
C GLU A 420 -13.59 -3.29 -3.02
N ASP A 421 -12.53 -3.94 -2.55
CA ASP A 421 -11.27 -4.01 -3.29
C ASP A 421 -11.31 -5.09 -4.40
N GLY A 422 -12.13 -6.13 -4.24
CA GLY A 422 -12.08 -7.36 -5.05
C GLY A 422 -10.88 -8.26 -4.68
N PRO A 423 -10.53 -9.25 -5.52
CA PRO A 423 -9.49 -10.24 -5.18
C PRO A 423 -8.13 -9.60 -4.88
N ILE A 424 -7.48 -10.06 -3.81
CA ILE A 424 -6.11 -9.71 -3.42
C ILE A 424 -5.30 -11.00 -3.34
N LYS A 425 -4.06 -10.98 -3.81
CA LYS A 425 -3.14 -12.10 -3.65
C LYS A 425 -2.93 -12.44 -2.16
N THR A 426 -2.92 -13.72 -1.81
CA THR A 426 -2.41 -14.19 -0.52
C THR A 426 -0.95 -13.74 -0.33
N PHE A 427 -0.66 -13.12 0.81
CA PHE A 427 0.73 -12.84 1.22
C PHE A 427 1.25 -13.96 2.13
N THR A 428 2.55 -14.24 2.08
CA THR A 428 3.18 -15.19 3.00
C THR A 428 3.09 -14.71 4.44
N LEU A 429 2.86 -15.64 5.38
CA LEU A 429 2.92 -15.35 6.82
C LEU A 429 4.28 -15.63 7.45
N ARG A 430 5.27 -16.06 6.67
CA ARG A 430 6.63 -16.25 7.17
C ARG A 430 7.25 -14.91 7.57
N GLY A 431 7.69 -14.79 8.82
CA GLY A 431 8.21 -13.55 9.39
C GLY A 431 7.16 -12.49 9.66
N ILE A 432 5.88 -12.87 9.77
CA ILE A 432 4.75 -11.91 9.85
C ILE A 432 4.93 -10.91 11.00
N LYS A 433 5.55 -11.32 12.12
CA LYS A 433 5.76 -10.44 13.28
C LYS A 433 6.65 -9.21 13.00
N ASP A 434 7.39 -9.20 11.88
CA ASP A 434 8.31 -8.12 11.53
C ASP A 434 7.66 -7.04 10.66
N SER A 435 6.44 -7.23 10.16
CA SER A 435 5.82 -6.37 9.15
C SER A 435 4.49 -5.72 9.55
N PRO A 436 4.34 -5.08 10.72
CA PRO A 436 3.18 -4.25 10.97
C PRO A 436 3.25 -2.93 10.16
N PRO A 437 2.11 -2.28 9.86
CA PRO A 437 0.77 -2.80 10.03
C PRO A 437 0.47 -3.90 8.99
N TYR A 438 -0.67 -4.56 9.17
CA TYR A 438 -1.09 -5.75 8.44
C TYR A 438 -2.24 -5.45 7.48
N HIS A 439 -2.53 -6.44 6.62
CA HIS A 439 -3.40 -6.33 5.44
C HIS A 439 -2.74 -5.54 4.30
N HIS A 440 -3.34 -5.53 3.10
CA HIS A 440 -2.68 -4.92 1.92
C HIS A 440 -2.57 -3.40 1.97
N ASP A 441 -3.37 -2.75 2.82
CA ASP A 441 -3.48 -1.30 2.94
C ASP A 441 -3.15 -0.77 4.34
N GLY A 442 -2.56 -1.61 5.19
CA GLY A 442 -2.10 -1.21 6.52
C GLY A 442 -3.20 -0.90 7.54
N ARG A 443 -4.45 -1.26 7.27
CA ARG A 443 -5.57 -0.93 8.16
C ARG A 443 -5.56 -1.69 9.50
N LEU A 444 -4.84 -2.81 9.59
CA LEU A 444 -4.83 -3.65 10.79
C LEU A 444 -3.51 -3.42 11.54
N LEU A 445 -3.54 -2.71 12.67
CA LEU A 445 -2.31 -2.20 13.29
C LEU A 445 -1.55 -3.26 14.10
N THR A 446 -2.23 -4.31 14.56
CA THR A 446 -1.64 -5.44 15.28
C THR A 446 -2.07 -6.80 14.72
N LEU A 447 -1.39 -7.86 15.13
CA LEU A 447 -1.84 -9.23 14.84
C LEU A 447 -3.17 -9.54 15.53
N ASP A 448 -3.43 -8.95 16.70
CA ASP A 448 -4.74 -9.03 17.37
C ASP A 448 -5.85 -8.40 16.51
N ASP A 449 -5.62 -7.23 15.91
CA ASP A 449 -6.57 -6.64 14.94
C ASP A 449 -6.80 -7.57 13.75
N THR A 450 -5.73 -8.21 13.27
CA THR A 450 -5.79 -9.15 12.15
C THR A 450 -6.66 -10.36 12.49
N VAL A 451 -6.48 -10.93 13.68
CA VAL A 451 -7.28 -12.07 14.13
C VAL A 451 -8.74 -11.69 14.33
N GLU A 452 -9.06 -10.53 14.92
CA GLU A 452 -10.45 -10.07 15.05
C GLU A 452 -11.10 -9.80 13.69
N PHE A 453 -10.37 -9.18 12.77
CA PHE A 453 -10.84 -8.91 11.42
C PHE A 453 -11.27 -10.20 10.72
N PHE A 454 -10.39 -11.20 10.67
CA PHE A 454 -10.71 -12.48 10.01
C PHE A 454 -11.75 -13.29 10.77
N ASN A 455 -11.77 -13.23 12.11
CA ASN A 455 -12.82 -13.86 12.92
C ASN A 455 -14.21 -13.33 12.55
N LEU A 456 -14.37 -12.00 12.44
CA LEU A 456 -15.63 -11.37 12.06
C LEU A 456 -15.97 -11.60 10.59
N VAL A 457 -15.01 -11.36 9.68
CA VAL A 457 -15.24 -11.42 8.23
C VAL A 457 -15.55 -12.84 7.76
N LEU A 458 -14.87 -13.85 8.31
CA LEU A 458 -15.09 -15.25 7.97
C LEU A 458 -16.12 -15.94 8.87
N GLN A 459 -16.69 -15.23 9.85
CA GLN A 459 -17.71 -15.71 10.79
C GLN A 459 -17.28 -17.00 11.52
N LEU A 460 -16.05 -16.98 12.07
CA LEU A 460 -15.40 -18.18 12.64
C LEU A 460 -15.84 -18.49 14.07
N ASP A 461 -16.45 -17.52 14.75
CA ASP A 461 -16.90 -17.62 16.15
C ASP A 461 -15.78 -18.10 17.10
N LEU A 462 -14.57 -17.59 16.92
CA LEU A 462 -13.41 -17.93 17.76
C LEU A 462 -13.58 -17.36 19.17
N THR A 463 -13.26 -18.17 20.18
CA THR A 463 -13.22 -17.71 21.58
C THR A 463 -12.02 -16.80 21.82
N SER A 464 -12.04 -16.08 22.95
CA SER A 464 -10.92 -15.24 23.38
C SER A 464 -9.61 -16.03 23.52
N GLU A 465 -9.67 -17.25 24.03
CA GLU A 465 -8.53 -18.16 24.15
C GLU A 465 -8.03 -18.62 22.79
N GLU A 466 -8.92 -18.97 21.86
CA GLU A 466 -8.56 -19.39 20.50
C GLU A 466 -7.85 -18.25 19.75
N LYS A 467 -8.38 -17.02 19.85
CA LYS A 467 -7.77 -15.83 19.24
C LYS A 467 -6.38 -15.55 19.79
N LYS A 468 -6.23 -15.57 21.12
CA LYS A 468 -4.93 -15.39 21.79
C LYS A 468 -3.92 -16.47 21.38
N SER A 469 -4.36 -17.72 21.29
CA SER A 469 -3.52 -18.84 20.88
C SER A 469 -3.10 -18.68 19.42
N LEU A 470 -4.02 -18.27 18.53
CA LEU A 470 -3.74 -18.02 17.12
C LEU A 470 -2.67 -16.94 16.93
N VAL A 471 -2.74 -15.81 17.66
CA VAL A 471 -1.69 -14.78 17.66
C VAL A 471 -0.35 -15.37 18.11
N ALA A 472 -0.33 -16.17 19.18
CA ALA A 472 0.90 -16.80 19.67
C ALA A 472 1.55 -17.72 18.62
N PHE A 473 0.74 -18.47 17.86
CA PHE A 473 1.24 -19.27 16.74
C PHE A 473 1.77 -18.39 15.61
N MET A 474 1.04 -17.34 15.20
CA MET A 474 1.49 -16.42 14.14
C MET A 474 2.83 -15.75 14.48
N LEU A 475 3.09 -15.45 15.75
CA LEU A 475 4.39 -14.92 16.22
C LEU A 475 5.56 -15.92 16.09
N CYS A 476 5.28 -17.20 15.82
CA CYS A 476 6.31 -18.21 15.54
C CYS A 476 6.63 -18.37 14.05
N LEU A 477 5.81 -17.78 13.17
CA LEU A 477 5.95 -17.86 11.71
C LEU A 477 6.96 -16.86 11.18
#